data_AF-A0A2L0PNM1-F1
#
_entry.id   AF-A0A2L0PNM1-F1
#
_cell.length_a   1.000
_cell.length_b   1.000
_cell.length_c   1.000
_cell.angle_alpha   90.00
_cell.angle_beta   90.00
_cell.angle_gamma   90.00
#
_symmetry.space_group_name_H-M   'P 1'
#
loop_
_entity.id
_entity.type
_entity.pdbx_description
1 polymer ?
#
loop_
_entity_poly.entity_id
_entity_poly.type
_entity_poly.pdbx_seq_one_letter_code
_entity_poly.pdbx_strand_id
1 'polypeptide(L)'
;MIVVTNRICVSKGKGAEMAPRFTSSQALCEFAGFIKVEVIVVEQENQDEMSVNMYWRTMEDFQVWRASDAFKAAHKRPPKGENDPNAVIGSQLLFGQVAATLLNDAVS
;
A
#
# COMPACT_ATOMS: atom_id res chain seq x y z
N MET A 1 0.24 6.99 -16.09
CA MET A 1 0.42 6.69 -14.67
C MET A 1 -0.88 6.17 -14.11
N ILE A 2 -0.81 5.07 -13.37
CA ILE A 2 -1.93 4.52 -12.61
C ILE A 2 -1.64 4.65 -11.11
N VAL A 3 -2.70 4.57 -10.32
CA VAL A 3 -2.63 4.34 -8.89
C VAL A 3 -3.43 3.09 -8.56
N VAL A 4 -2.81 2.17 -7.81
CA VAL A 4 -3.48 1.02 -7.23
C VAL A 4 -3.57 1.26 -5.73
N THR A 5 -4.79 1.33 -5.21
CA THR A 5 -5.04 1.60 -3.80
C THR A 5 -5.59 0.34 -3.14
N ASN A 6 -4.88 -0.15 -2.12
CA ASN A 6 -5.48 -1.08 -1.16
C ASN A 6 -6.04 -0.26 0.00
N ARG A 7 -7.37 -0.14 0.06
CA ARG A 7 -8.10 0.55 1.13
C ARG A 7 -8.46 -0.46 2.20
N ILE A 8 -7.84 -0.36 3.37
CA ILE A 8 -7.88 -1.35 4.44
C ILE A 8 -8.57 -0.73 5.66
N CYS A 9 -9.62 -1.37 6.14
CA CYS A 9 -10.24 -1.05 7.41
C CYS A 9 -9.57 -1.86 8.52
N VAL A 10 -9.13 -1.20 9.58
CA VAL A 10 -8.41 -1.83 10.70
C VAL A 10 -8.99 -1.41 12.04
N SER A 11 -8.76 -2.21 13.08
CA SER A 11 -9.13 -1.84 14.45
C SER A 11 -8.49 -0.52 14.86
N LYS A 12 -9.18 0.24 15.73
CA LYS A 12 -8.73 1.54 16.21
C LYS A 12 -7.28 1.51 16.72
N GLY A 13 -6.47 2.48 16.29
CA GLY A 13 -5.06 2.63 16.65
C GLY A 13 -4.10 1.74 15.85
N LYS A 14 -4.60 0.75 15.10
CA LYS A 14 -3.75 -0.15 14.30
C LYS A 14 -3.29 0.46 12.99
N GLY A 15 -3.96 1.49 12.47
CA GLY A 15 -3.58 2.13 11.21
C GLY A 15 -2.16 2.69 11.27
N ALA A 16 -1.89 3.51 12.28
CA ALA A 16 -0.58 4.12 12.50
C ALA A 16 0.52 3.07 12.81
N GLU A 17 0.19 2.03 13.60
CA GLU A 17 1.13 0.94 13.92
C GLU A 17 1.55 0.15 12.68
N MET A 18 0.61 -0.10 11.76
CA MET A 18 0.85 -0.93 10.58
C MET A 18 1.51 -0.16 9.42
N ALA A 19 1.28 1.15 9.32
CA ALA A 19 1.70 1.95 8.16
C ALA A 19 3.20 1.81 7.80
N PRO A 20 4.17 1.85 8.75
CA PRO A 20 5.59 1.74 8.41
C PRO A 20 5.99 0.40 7.76
N ARG A 21 5.19 -0.66 7.93
CA ARG A 21 5.47 -1.99 7.36
C ARG A 21 5.46 -1.95 5.83
N PHE A 22 4.62 -1.12 5.22
CA PHE A 22 4.48 -1.01 3.77
C PHE A 22 5.65 -0.28 3.09
N THR A 23 6.51 0.39 3.86
CA THR A 23 7.71 1.08 3.39
C THR A 23 9.00 0.49 3.97
N SER A 24 8.91 -0.63 4.69
CA SER A 24 10.04 -1.26 5.39
C SER A 24 11.06 -1.93 4.47
N SER A 25 10.68 -2.28 3.24
CA SER A 25 11.54 -2.90 2.22
C SER A 25 11.64 -2.00 1.00
N GLN A 26 12.84 -1.91 0.43
CA GLN A 26 13.08 -1.19 -0.82
C GLN A 26 12.93 -2.08 -2.07
N ALA A 27 12.55 -3.36 -1.92
CA ALA A 27 12.43 -4.28 -3.06
C ALA A 27 11.44 -3.78 -4.14
N LEU A 28 10.44 -2.97 -3.76
CA LEU A 28 9.53 -2.31 -4.71
C LEU A 28 10.26 -1.37 -5.68
N CYS A 29 11.33 -0.71 -5.23
CA CYS A 29 12.10 0.25 -6.03
C CYS A 29 12.87 -0.42 -7.19
N GLU A 30 13.02 -1.75 -7.16
CA GLU A 30 13.71 -2.51 -8.21
C GLU A 30 12.81 -2.79 -9.42
N PHE A 31 11.48 -2.62 -9.27
CA PHE A 31 10.54 -2.90 -10.35
C PHE A 31 10.45 -1.73 -11.33
N ALA A 32 10.59 -2.04 -12.61
CA ALA A 32 10.40 -1.08 -13.68
C ALA A 32 9.02 -0.41 -13.55
N GLY A 33 8.99 0.91 -13.71
CA GLY A 33 7.75 1.68 -13.68
C GLY A 33 7.16 1.93 -12.29
N PHE A 34 7.73 1.42 -11.20
CA PHE A 34 7.36 1.86 -9.85
C PHE A 34 7.74 3.34 -9.67
N ILE A 35 6.83 4.13 -9.07
CA ILE A 35 7.04 5.57 -8.86
C ILE A 35 7.16 5.87 -7.37
N LYS A 36 6.14 5.47 -6.60
CA LYS A 36 6.13 5.61 -5.14
C LYS A 36 5.05 4.72 -4.53
N VAL A 37 5.19 4.51 -3.23
CA VAL A 37 4.10 4.09 -2.35
C VAL A 37 3.91 5.17 -1.29
N GLU A 38 2.66 5.51 -1.01
CA GLU A 38 2.30 6.34 0.14
C GLU A 38 1.22 5.61 0.93
N VAL A 39 1.27 5.76 2.25
CA VAL A 39 0.28 5.18 3.16
C VAL A 39 -0.41 6.33 3.88
N ILE A 40 -1.71 6.45 3.66
CA ILE A 40 -2.54 7.44 4.34
C ILE A 40 -3.30 6.71 5.43
N VAL A 41 -3.24 7.21 6.66
CA VAL A 41 -4.05 6.71 7.77
C VAL A 41 -5.09 7.77 8.12
N VAL A 42 -6.35 7.38 8.11
CA VAL A 42 -7.49 8.17 8.56
C VAL A 42 -8.02 7.52 9.82
N GLU A 43 -7.81 8.19 10.94
CA GLU A 43 -8.36 7.76 12.22
C GLU A 43 -9.86 8.09 12.31
N GLN A 44 -10.68 7.13 12.71
CA GLN A 44 -12.11 7.34 13.00
C GLN A 44 -12.41 6.93 14.44
N GLU A 45 -13.66 7.10 14.89
CA GLU A 45 -14.06 6.83 16.28
C GLU A 45 -13.89 5.36 16.67
N ASN A 46 -14.36 4.44 15.81
CA ASN A 46 -14.42 3.00 16.13
C ASN A 46 -13.34 2.16 15.44
N GLN A 47 -12.76 2.68 14.36
CA GLN A 47 -11.83 1.98 13.49
C GLN A 47 -10.92 2.99 12.79
N ASP A 48 -9.78 2.55 12.28
CA ASP A 48 -9.00 3.37 11.38
C ASP A 48 -9.13 2.85 9.95
N GLU A 49 -8.92 3.73 8.99
CA GLU A 49 -8.83 3.39 7.59
C GLU A 49 -7.42 3.71 7.09
N MET A 50 -6.84 2.78 6.34
CA MET A 50 -5.54 2.93 5.73
C MET A 50 -5.66 2.81 4.22
N SER A 51 -5.11 3.76 3.47
CA SER A 51 -5.00 3.70 2.01
C SER A 51 -3.53 3.53 1.64
N VAL A 52 -3.18 2.34 1.15
CA VAL A 52 -1.85 2.07 0.58
C VAL A 52 -1.94 2.35 -0.91
N ASN A 53 -1.46 3.52 -1.34
CA ASN A 53 -1.51 3.97 -2.73
C ASN A 53 -0.16 3.70 -3.39
N MET A 54 -0.15 2.80 -4.38
CA MET A 54 1.02 2.49 -5.18
C MET A 54 0.88 3.09 -6.57
N TYR A 55 1.84 3.93 -6.94
CA TYR A 55 1.85 4.64 -8.22
C TYR A 55 2.80 3.95 -9.19
N TRP A 56 2.30 3.71 -10.40
CA TRP A 56 3.02 3.01 -11.45
C TRP A 56 2.92 3.75 -12.78
N ARG A 57 3.94 3.65 -13.64
CA ARG A 57 3.90 4.24 -14.98
C ARG A 57 2.76 3.64 -15.80
N THR A 58 2.67 2.30 -15.84
CA THR A 58 1.67 1.54 -16.59
C THR A 58 0.98 0.47 -15.73
N MET A 59 -0.10 -0.13 -16.25
CA MET A 59 -0.76 -1.27 -15.60
C MET A 59 0.09 -2.53 -15.74
N GLU A 60 0.78 -2.70 -16.87
CA GLU A 60 1.68 -3.82 -17.13
C GLU A 60 2.79 -3.89 -16.09
N ASP A 61 3.40 -2.75 -15.75
CA ASP A 61 4.45 -2.64 -14.71
C ASP A 61 3.95 -3.18 -13.36
N PHE A 62 2.73 -2.77 -12.97
CA PHE A 62 2.08 -3.28 -11.76
C PHE A 62 1.82 -4.78 -11.83
N GLN A 63 1.34 -5.30 -12.96
CA GLN A 63 1.04 -6.73 -13.11
C GLN A 63 2.31 -7.59 -13.02
N VAL A 64 3.43 -7.12 -13.57
CA VAL A 64 4.74 -7.79 -13.43
C VAL A 64 5.14 -7.89 -11.95
N TRP A 65 5.04 -6.78 -11.21
CA TRP A 65 5.28 -6.82 -9.76
C TRP A 65 4.31 -7.76 -9.05
N ARG A 66 3.02 -7.67 -9.35
CA ARG A 66 1.96 -8.44 -8.70
C ARG A 66 2.10 -9.96 -8.87
N ALA A 67 2.73 -10.40 -9.96
CA ALA A 67 3.05 -11.79 -10.26
C ALA A 67 4.40 -12.27 -9.68
N SER A 68 5.24 -11.34 -9.22
CA SER A 68 6.61 -11.63 -8.76
C SER A 68 6.69 -12.38 -7.44
N ASP A 69 7.86 -12.98 -7.18
CA ASP A 69 8.15 -13.60 -5.88
C ASP A 69 8.37 -12.57 -4.77
N ALA A 70 8.81 -11.34 -5.11
CA ALA A 70 8.88 -10.25 -4.15
C ALA A 70 7.50 -9.89 -3.59
N PHE A 71 6.47 -9.86 -4.45
CA PHE A 71 5.08 -9.70 -4.00
C PHE A 71 4.66 -10.83 -3.06
N LYS A 72 4.93 -12.09 -3.44
CA LYS A 72 4.60 -13.26 -2.61
C LYS A 72 5.30 -13.18 -1.26
N ALA A 73 6.57 -12.79 -1.22
CA ALA A 73 7.35 -12.64 0.01
C ALA A 73 6.80 -11.54 0.92
N ALA A 74 6.46 -10.38 0.37
CA ALA A 74 5.86 -9.27 1.13
C ALA A 74 4.45 -9.58 1.66
N HIS A 75 3.72 -10.49 1.00
CA HIS A 75 2.39 -10.94 1.40
C HIS A 75 2.38 -12.32 2.05
N LYS A 76 3.55 -12.90 2.37
CA LYS A 76 3.63 -14.10 3.19
C LYS A 76 3.16 -13.72 4.59
N ARG A 77 2.03 -14.29 5.00
CA ARG A 77 1.62 -14.25 6.41
C ARG A 77 2.75 -14.85 7.25
N PRO A 78 3.25 -14.18 8.29
CA PRO A 78 4.19 -14.81 9.20
C PRO A 78 3.55 -16.08 9.79
N PRO A 79 4.34 -17.12 10.07
CA PRO A 79 3.84 -18.32 10.74
C PRO A 79 3.15 -17.89 12.04
N LYS A 80 1.98 -18.48 12.33
CA LYS A 80 1.09 -18.14 13.45
C LYS A 80 1.88 -17.81 14.73
N GLY A 81 2.07 -16.52 14.96
CA GLY A 81 2.79 -15.92 16.06
C GLY A 81 2.72 -14.42 15.83
N GLU A 82 1.82 -13.76 16.58
CA GLU A 82 1.69 -12.30 16.64
C GLU A 82 1.29 -11.60 15.32
N ASN A 83 0.12 -11.95 14.79
CA ASN A 83 -0.77 -10.92 14.25
C ASN A 83 -2.11 -11.13 14.90
N ASP A 84 -2.56 -10.14 15.67
CA ASP A 84 -3.92 -10.10 16.20
C ASP A 84 -4.89 -10.32 15.02
N PRO A 85 -5.60 -11.46 14.96
CA PRO A 85 -6.57 -11.74 13.91
C PRO A 85 -7.66 -10.66 13.81
N ASN A 86 -7.78 -9.79 14.82
CA ASN A 86 -8.75 -8.70 14.89
C ASN A 86 -8.21 -7.36 14.36
N ALA A 87 -6.97 -7.27 13.88
CA ALA A 87 -6.42 -5.99 13.43
C ALA A 87 -7.00 -5.54 12.08
N VAL A 88 -7.25 -6.44 11.12
CA VAL A 88 -7.80 -6.09 9.79
C VAL A 88 -9.25 -6.51 9.69
N ILE A 89 -10.15 -5.53 9.55
CA ILE A 89 -11.60 -5.71 9.47
C ILE A 89 -12.02 -6.03 8.02
N GLY A 90 -11.39 -5.39 7.04
CA GLY A 90 -11.68 -5.62 5.62
C GLY A 90 -10.74 -4.86 4.70
N SER A 91 -10.75 -5.19 3.41
CA SER A 91 -9.96 -4.46 2.41
C SER A 91 -10.64 -4.43 1.05
N GLN A 92 -10.47 -3.35 0.32
CA GLN A 92 -10.92 -3.17 -1.06
C GLN A 92 -9.75 -2.72 -1.94
N LEU A 93 -9.54 -3.41 -3.06
CA LEU A 93 -8.57 -3.01 -4.07
C LEU A 93 -9.25 -2.11 -5.11
N LEU A 94 -8.67 -0.93 -5.34
CA LEU A 94 -9.15 0.08 -6.26
C LEU A 94 -8.07 0.35 -7.31
N PHE A 95 -8.49 0.51 -8.56
CA PHE A 95 -7.61 0.84 -9.68
C PHE A 95 -8.04 2.18 -10.26
N GLY A 96 -7.11 3.13 -10.36
CA GLY A 96 -7.36 4.47 -10.87
C GLY A 96 -6.31 4.92 -11.89
N GLN A 97 -6.74 5.74 -12.84
CA GLN A 97 -5.83 6.49 -13.71
C GLN A 97 -5.57 7.87 -13.09
N VAL A 98 -4.32 8.29 -13.03
CA VAL A 98 -4.01 9.66 -12.62
C VAL A 98 -4.26 10.59 -13.79
N ALA A 99 -5.36 11.33 -13.73
CA ALA A 99 -5.84 12.18 -14.83
C ALA A 99 -5.12 13.54 -14.91
N ALA A 100 -4.62 14.06 -13.78
CA ALA A 100 -3.88 15.32 -13.71
C ALA A 100 -2.92 15.30 -12.51
N THR A 101 -1.83 16.06 -12.58
CA THR A 101 -0.86 16.23 -11.48
C THR A 101 -0.23 17.62 -11.56
N LEU A 102 -0.03 18.25 -10.40
CA LEU A 102 0.79 19.45 -10.24
C LEU A 102 1.83 19.13 -9.16
N LEU A 103 3.12 19.23 -9.48
CA LEU A 103 4.23 18.97 -8.55
C LEU A 103 4.86 20.30 -8.15
N ASN A 104 5.33 20.39 -6.91
CA ASN A 104 6.14 21.51 -6.43
C ASN A 104 7.59 21.04 -6.28
N ASP A 105 8.45 21.39 -7.24
CA ASP A 105 9.85 20.96 -7.27
C ASP A 105 10.70 21.52 -6.12
N ALA A 106 10.16 22.46 -5.32
CA ALA A 106 10.84 23.08 -4.19
C ALA A 106 10.72 22.31 -2.86
N VAL A 107 9.95 21.21 -2.81
CA VAL A 107 9.79 20.37 -1.62
C VAL A 107 10.16 18.93 -2.00
N SER A 108 11.45 18.63 -1.95
CA SER A 108 12.01 17.28 -2.08
C SER A 108 12.66 16.84 -0.77
#